data_AF-A0A4P8TI14-F1
#
_entry.id   AF-A0A4P8TI14-F1
#
_cell.length_a   1.000
_cell.length_b   1.000
_cell.length_c   1.000
_cell.angle_alpha   90.00
_cell.angle_beta   90.00
_cell.angle_gamma   90.00
#
_symmetry.space_group_name_H-M   'P 1'
#
loop_
_entity.id
_entity.type
_entity.pdbx_description
1 polymer ?
#
loop_
_entity_poly.entity_id
_entity_poly.type
_entity_poly.pdbx_seq_one_letter_code
_entity_poly.pdbx_strand_id
1 'polypeptide(L)'
;MTTAPSTVGTPAQAAVHDRVRELLTAAGRALLAEQPSLQGFEDARPERDRPSGESAEGAPTLVHVSALLAARRAPDPSPAAADALVRAVDVVARRRRSAPGASRTRHGIRHVVWELEDGDRLELVLGVRAALRVISAPFLPSPEEAAPTSPAAVLSPRAPSR
;
A
#
# COMPACT_ATOMS: atom_id res chain seq x y z
N MET A 1 3.96 13.22 37.06
CA MET A 1 4.65 13.42 35.78
C MET A 1 3.69 12.97 34.70
N THR A 2 2.99 13.91 34.06
CA THR A 2 2.03 13.64 32.99
C THR A 2 2.80 13.68 31.68
N THR A 3 3.08 12.52 31.11
CA THR A 3 3.63 12.38 29.77
C THR A 3 2.59 12.92 28.79
N ALA A 4 2.87 14.04 28.15
CA ALA A 4 2.08 14.51 27.02
C ALA A 4 2.13 13.44 25.91
N PRO A 5 1.01 13.11 25.24
CA PRO A 5 1.06 12.25 24.08
C PRO A 5 1.86 12.96 23.00
N SER A 6 2.96 12.35 22.56
CA SER A 6 3.71 12.79 21.39
C SER A 6 2.76 12.84 20.20
N THR A 7 2.47 14.05 19.71
CA THR A 7 1.78 14.26 18.43
C THR A 7 2.69 13.73 17.34
N VAL A 8 2.52 12.45 17.01
CA VAL A 8 3.03 11.89 15.75
C VAL A 8 2.23 12.58 14.66
N GLY A 9 2.79 13.67 14.11
CA GLY A 9 2.14 14.44 13.07
C GLY A 9 1.79 13.53 11.89
N THR A 10 0.55 13.62 11.41
CA THR A 10 0.11 12.82 10.27
C THR A 10 1.02 13.11 9.06
N PRO A 11 1.59 12.07 8.42
CA PRO A 11 2.59 12.28 7.37
C PRO A 11 1.98 12.95 6.14
N ALA A 12 2.77 13.79 5.48
CA ALA A 12 2.40 14.38 4.19
C ALA A 12 2.27 13.30 3.11
N GLN A 13 1.29 13.47 2.20
CA GLN A 13 0.97 12.52 1.13
C GLN A 13 2.17 12.12 0.27
N ALA A 14 2.99 13.09 -0.16
CA ALA A 14 4.19 12.80 -0.96
C ALA A 14 5.17 11.87 -0.22
N ALA A 15 5.38 12.08 1.08
CA ALA A 15 6.23 11.24 1.89
C ALA A 15 5.65 9.81 2.05
N VAL A 16 4.32 9.67 2.11
CA VAL A 16 3.65 8.37 2.11
C VAL A 16 3.87 7.65 0.78
N HIS A 17 3.63 8.32 -0.33
CA HIS A 17 3.78 7.73 -1.68
C HIS A 17 5.23 7.30 -1.94
N ASP A 18 6.21 8.12 -1.57
CA ASP A 18 7.63 7.79 -1.73
C ASP A 18 8.02 6.59 -0.86
N ARG A 19 7.61 6.57 0.42
CA ARG A 19 7.86 5.43 1.32
C ARG A 19 7.25 4.13 0.80
N VAL A 20 6.02 4.19 0.28
CA VAL A 20 5.34 3.03 -0.32
C VAL A 20 6.10 2.54 -1.54
N ARG A 21 6.53 3.45 -2.42
CA ARG A 21 7.30 3.12 -3.63
C ARG A 21 8.63 2.46 -3.29
N GLU A 22 9.34 2.97 -2.29
CA GLU A 22 10.59 2.39 -1.80
C GLU A 22 10.39 0.96 -1.27
N LEU A 23 9.36 0.75 -0.44
CA LEU A 23 9.07 -0.56 0.13
C LEU A 23 8.70 -1.57 -0.97
N LEU A 24 7.84 -1.18 -1.91
CA LEU A 24 7.43 -2.02 -3.02
C LEU A 24 8.62 -2.37 -3.92
N THR A 25 9.51 -1.40 -4.18
CA THR A 25 10.75 -1.62 -4.93
C THR A 25 11.69 -2.58 -4.21
N ALA A 26 11.86 -2.43 -2.89
CA ALA A 26 12.71 -3.30 -2.10
C ALA A 26 12.19 -4.74 -2.06
N ALA A 27 10.88 -4.92 -1.86
CA ALA A 27 10.24 -6.24 -1.87
C ALA A 27 10.33 -6.89 -3.26
N GLY A 28 10.07 -6.14 -4.34
CA GLY A 28 10.21 -6.63 -5.71
C GLY A 28 11.63 -7.08 -6.03
N ARG A 29 12.64 -6.30 -5.61
CA ARG A 29 14.05 -6.68 -5.76
C ARG A 29 14.42 -7.94 -4.98
N ALA A 30 13.91 -8.08 -3.75
CA ALA A 30 14.15 -9.27 -2.93
C ALA A 30 13.58 -10.53 -3.60
N LEU A 31 12.37 -10.46 -4.16
CA LEU A 31 11.78 -11.58 -4.90
C LEU A 31 12.59 -11.93 -6.17
N LEU A 32 13.09 -10.94 -6.91
CA LEU A 32 13.90 -11.18 -8.11
C LEU A 32 15.29 -11.73 -7.79
N ALA A 33 15.87 -11.33 -6.65
CA ALA A 33 17.12 -11.91 -6.18
C ALA A 33 16.95 -13.38 -5.79
N GLU A 34 15.82 -13.72 -5.15
CA GLU A 34 15.49 -15.09 -4.76
C GLU A 34 15.12 -15.97 -5.98
N GLN A 35 14.30 -15.46 -6.90
CA GLN A 35 13.91 -16.15 -8.12
C GLN A 35 14.04 -15.22 -9.35
N PRO A 36 15.21 -15.23 -10.01
CA PRO A 36 15.43 -14.43 -11.24
C PRO A 36 14.49 -14.80 -12.39
N SER A 37 13.97 -16.04 -12.40
CA SER A 37 13.03 -16.56 -13.39
C SER A 37 11.69 -15.81 -13.44
N LEU A 38 11.35 -15.01 -12.41
CA LEU A 38 10.15 -14.16 -12.38
C LEU A 38 10.17 -13.06 -13.48
N GLN A 39 11.35 -12.72 -14.02
CA GLN A 39 11.57 -11.79 -15.14
C GLN A 39 11.09 -10.33 -14.92
N GLY A 40 10.90 -9.93 -13.67
CA GLY A 40 10.44 -8.59 -13.31
C GLY A 40 8.95 -8.56 -12.96
N PHE A 41 8.51 -7.37 -12.57
CA PHE A 41 7.14 -7.10 -12.15
C PHE A 41 6.50 -6.03 -13.06
N GLU A 42 5.20 -6.16 -13.28
CA GLU A 42 4.39 -5.26 -14.07
C GLU A 42 3.11 -4.86 -13.33
N ASP A 43 2.56 -3.70 -13.65
CA ASP A 43 1.31 -3.22 -13.06
C ASP A 43 0.15 -4.08 -13.55
N ALA A 44 -0.40 -4.89 -12.65
CA ALA A 44 -1.63 -5.63 -12.88
C ALA A 44 -2.87 -4.79 -12.54
N ARG A 45 -2.73 -3.80 -11.64
CA ARG A 45 -3.75 -2.80 -11.32
C ARG A 45 -3.09 -1.47 -10.95
N PRO A 46 -3.69 -0.32 -11.31
CA PRO A 46 -3.13 0.98 -10.98
C PRO A 46 -3.23 1.28 -9.48
N GLU A 47 -2.30 2.12 -9.02
CA GLU A 47 -2.33 2.76 -7.71
C GLU A 47 -3.48 3.77 -7.59
N ARG A 48 -3.86 4.10 -6.36
CA ARG A 48 -4.89 5.10 -6.04
C ARG A 48 -4.93 5.41 -4.55
N ASP A 49 -5.35 6.61 -4.23
CA ASP A 49 -5.76 6.98 -2.88
C ASP A 49 -7.25 6.65 -2.67
N ARG A 50 -7.61 6.26 -1.44
CA ARG A 50 -8.98 5.92 -1.04
C ARG A 50 -9.31 6.47 0.34
N PRO A 51 -10.58 6.76 0.64
CA PRO A 51 -11.00 7.00 2.02
C PRO A 51 -10.55 5.86 2.92
N SER A 52 -9.90 6.19 4.03
CA SER A 52 -9.50 5.23 5.06
C SER A 52 -10.69 4.67 5.83
N GLY A 53 -11.78 5.46 5.92
CA GLY A 53 -12.89 5.24 6.84
C GLY A 53 -12.67 5.84 8.24
N GLU A 54 -11.54 6.51 8.44
CA GLU A 54 -11.12 7.13 9.68
C GLU A 54 -11.05 8.65 9.55
N SER A 55 -10.85 9.35 10.67
CA SER A 55 -10.66 10.79 10.70
C SER A 55 -9.56 11.15 11.69
N ALA A 56 -8.74 12.14 11.34
CA ALA A 56 -7.71 12.72 12.18
C ALA A 56 -8.05 14.19 12.39
N GLU A 57 -8.15 14.62 13.66
CA GLU A 57 -8.46 16.02 14.01
C GLU A 57 -9.75 16.55 13.37
N GLY A 58 -10.73 15.66 13.15
CA GLY A 58 -12.01 16.00 12.52
C GLY A 58 -11.98 16.06 10.99
N ALA A 59 -10.82 15.85 10.35
CA ALA A 59 -10.69 15.76 8.90
C ALA A 59 -10.68 14.28 8.44
N PRO A 60 -11.35 13.93 7.33
CA PRO A 60 -11.29 12.58 6.76
C PRO A 60 -9.87 12.27 6.29
N THR A 61 -9.39 11.05 6.56
CA THR A 61 -8.08 10.58 6.10
C THR A 61 -8.20 9.69 4.86
N LEU A 62 -7.10 9.59 4.13
CA LEU A 62 -6.93 8.70 2.99
C LEU A 62 -5.94 7.59 3.32
N VAL A 63 -6.00 6.49 2.58
CA VAL A 63 -4.94 5.49 2.47
C VAL A 63 -4.49 5.40 1.02
N HIS A 64 -3.20 5.19 0.83
CA HIS A 64 -2.62 4.99 -0.48
C HIS A 64 -2.56 3.49 -0.74
N VAL A 65 -3.22 3.06 -1.82
CA VAL A 65 -3.14 1.68 -2.31
C VAL A 65 -2.20 1.68 -3.50
N SER A 66 -1.03 1.08 -3.34
CA SER A 66 -0.04 0.99 -4.42
C SER A 66 -0.60 0.23 -5.63
N ALA A 67 0.10 0.33 -6.76
CA ALA A 67 -0.12 -0.57 -7.86
C ALA A 67 -0.01 -2.02 -7.37
N LEU A 68 -0.88 -2.90 -7.89
CA LEU A 68 -0.71 -4.33 -7.70
C LEU A 68 0.32 -4.78 -8.72
N LEU A 69 1.52 -5.12 -8.25
CA LEU A 69 2.58 -5.61 -9.12
C LEU A 69 2.47 -7.12 -9.25
N ALA A 70 2.48 -7.65 -10.46
CA ALA A 70 2.52 -9.09 -10.71
C ALA A 70 3.82 -9.47 -11.45
N ALA A 71 4.40 -10.60 -11.09
CA ALA A 71 5.56 -11.15 -11.78
C ALA A 71 5.19 -11.50 -13.23
N ARG A 72 6.10 -11.22 -14.16
CA ARG A 72 5.90 -11.53 -15.60
C ARG A 72 5.79 -13.03 -15.85
N ARG A 73 6.54 -13.82 -15.08
CA ARG A 73 6.53 -15.29 -15.13
C ARG A 73 6.03 -15.90 -13.84
N ALA A 74 5.62 -17.16 -13.93
CA ALA A 74 5.20 -17.94 -12.78
C ALA A 74 6.38 -18.17 -11.82
N PRO A 75 6.15 -18.15 -10.50
CA PRO A 75 7.14 -18.62 -9.54
C PRO A 75 7.38 -20.12 -9.71
N ASP A 76 8.52 -20.61 -9.21
CA ASP A 76 8.70 -22.04 -9.02
C ASP A 76 7.58 -22.59 -8.11
N PRO A 77 6.87 -23.66 -8.54
CA PRO A 77 5.67 -24.14 -7.86
C PRO A 77 5.98 -24.98 -6.60
N SER A 78 7.24 -25.30 -6.34
CA SER A 78 7.61 -26.12 -5.19
C SER A 78 7.35 -25.39 -3.86
N PRO A 79 6.91 -26.11 -2.81
CA PRO A 79 6.68 -25.48 -1.50
C PRO A 79 7.92 -24.78 -0.94
N ALA A 80 9.11 -25.37 -1.13
CA ALA A 80 10.37 -24.80 -0.65
C ALA A 80 10.70 -23.47 -1.33
N ALA A 81 10.43 -23.35 -2.63
CA ALA A 81 10.65 -22.13 -3.39
C ALA A 81 9.63 -21.04 -2.99
N ALA A 82 8.37 -21.42 -2.74
CA ALA A 82 7.37 -20.51 -2.19
C ALA A 82 7.76 -19.98 -0.80
N ASP A 83 8.26 -20.85 0.08
CA ASP A 83 8.77 -20.44 1.40
C ASP A 83 9.98 -19.50 1.29
N ALA A 84 10.83 -19.71 0.28
CA ALA A 84 11.99 -18.85 0.05
C ALA A 84 11.57 -17.43 -0.37
N LEU A 85 10.59 -17.30 -1.27
CA LEU A 85 10.01 -16.00 -1.63
C LEU A 85 9.39 -15.28 -0.43
N VAL A 86 8.68 -16.01 0.45
CA VAL A 86 8.13 -15.43 1.68
C VAL A 86 9.25 -14.94 2.59
N ARG A 87 10.32 -15.73 2.78
CA ARG A 87 11.49 -15.31 3.59
C ARG A 87 12.19 -14.08 3.01
N ALA A 88 12.33 -14.01 1.68
CA ALA A 88 12.95 -12.88 1.02
C ALA A 88 12.20 -11.56 1.32
N VAL A 89 10.87 -11.59 1.25
CA VAL A 89 10.03 -10.43 1.62
C VAL A 89 10.03 -10.19 3.12
N ASP A 90 10.01 -11.24 3.94
CA ASP A 90 10.08 -11.12 5.40
C ASP A 90 11.37 -10.42 5.86
N VAL A 91 12.51 -10.62 5.19
CA VAL A 91 13.76 -9.89 5.47
C VAL A 91 13.60 -8.39 5.21
N VAL A 92 12.86 -8.00 4.16
CA VAL A 92 12.55 -6.59 3.87
C VAL A 92 11.62 -6.02 4.95
N ALA A 93 10.56 -6.76 5.29
CA ALA A 93 9.56 -6.34 6.27
C ALA A 93 10.12 -6.27 7.70
N ARG A 94 11.02 -7.18 8.10
CA ARG A 94 11.60 -7.29 9.45
C ARG A 94 12.20 -5.99 9.98
N ARG A 95 12.74 -5.17 9.09
CA ARG A 95 13.36 -3.90 9.46
C ARG A 95 12.34 -2.84 9.89
N ARG A 96 11.06 -3.10 9.66
CA ARG A 96 9.96 -2.14 9.82
C ARG A 96 8.70 -2.80 10.38
N ARG A 97 8.73 -4.03 10.94
CA ARG A 97 7.51 -4.76 11.31
C ARG A 97 7.20 -4.64 12.79
N SER A 98 5.92 -4.41 13.09
CA SER A 98 5.40 -4.35 14.47
C SER A 98 4.98 -5.73 14.98
N ALA A 99 4.68 -6.67 14.08
CA ALA A 99 4.22 -8.02 14.41
C ALA A 99 4.73 -9.08 13.41
N PRO A 100 4.71 -10.39 13.77
CA PRO A 100 4.93 -11.46 12.81
C PRO A 100 3.92 -11.40 11.67
N GLY A 101 4.36 -11.71 10.45
CA GLY A 101 3.47 -11.73 9.29
C GLY A 101 2.37 -12.79 9.42
N ALA A 102 1.15 -12.44 9.04
CA ALA A 102 0.04 -13.37 8.93
C ALA A 102 0.09 -14.10 7.58
N SER A 103 -0.12 -15.41 7.57
CA SER A 103 -0.13 -16.22 6.35
C SER A 103 -1.42 -17.03 6.26
N ARG A 104 -2.08 -17.00 5.11
CA ARG A 104 -3.26 -17.81 4.82
C ARG A 104 -3.10 -18.50 3.47
N THR A 105 -3.37 -19.79 3.43
CA THR A 105 -3.40 -20.58 2.18
C THR A 105 -4.82 -21.01 1.87
N ARG A 106 -5.29 -20.77 0.64
CA ARG A 106 -6.61 -21.20 0.17
C ARG A 106 -6.57 -21.46 -1.34
N HIS A 107 -7.11 -22.61 -1.78
CA HIS A 107 -7.16 -22.99 -3.21
C HIS A 107 -5.81 -22.91 -3.93
N GLY A 108 -4.72 -23.34 -3.27
CA GLY A 108 -3.37 -23.27 -3.84
C GLY A 108 -2.75 -21.87 -3.89
N ILE A 109 -3.45 -20.86 -3.38
CA ILE A 109 -2.95 -19.48 -3.28
C ILE A 109 -2.50 -19.25 -1.84
N ARG A 110 -1.25 -18.83 -1.66
CA ARG A 110 -0.73 -18.37 -0.38
C ARG A 110 -0.72 -16.85 -0.35
N HIS A 111 -1.37 -16.26 0.65
CA HIS A 111 -1.38 -14.83 0.90
C HIS A 111 -0.68 -14.56 2.22
N VAL A 112 0.37 -13.74 2.19
CA VAL A 112 1.13 -13.32 3.36
C VAL A 112 1.03 -11.82 3.51
N VAL A 113 0.80 -11.38 4.74
CA VAL A 113 0.57 -9.99 5.10
C VAL A 113 1.52 -9.62 6.23
N TRP A 114 2.20 -8.49 6.09
CA TRP A 114 3.03 -7.89 7.14
C TRP A 114 2.47 -6.52 7.49
N GLU A 115 2.17 -6.32 8.77
CA GLU A 115 1.87 -5.00 9.34
C GLU A 115 3.17 -4.35 9.80
N LEU A 116 3.39 -3.12 9.35
CA LEU A 116 4.61 -2.36 9.58
C LEU A 116 4.45 -1.34 10.72
N GLU A 117 5.56 -0.90 11.30
CA GLU A 117 5.64 0.00 12.45
C GLU A 117 4.98 1.35 12.15
N ASP A 118 5.10 1.82 10.91
CA ASP A 118 4.44 3.03 10.42
C ASP A 118 2.93 2.85 10.17
N GLY A 119 2.38 1.63 10.39
CA GLY A 119 0.99 1.25 10.11
C GLY A 119 0.72 0.84 8.67
N ASP A 120 1.75 0.85 7.81
CA ASP A 120 1.66 0.35 6.43
C ASP A 120 1.49 -1.17 6.41
N ARG A 121 0.81 -1.70 5.40
CA ARG A 121 0.59 -3.12 5.18
C ARG A 121 1.23 -3.57 3.87
N LEU A 122 2.14 -4.54 3.95
CA LEU A 122 2.75 -5.21 2.79
C LEU A 122 2.05 -6.55 2.57
N GLU A 123 1.64 -6.82 1.33
CA GLU A 123 0.96 -8.04 0.93
C GLU A 123 1.77 -8.77 -0.16
N LEU A 124 1.98 -10.07 0.02
CA LEU A 124 2.51 -10.98 -0.98
C LEU A 124 1.47 -12.06 -1.28
N VAL A 125 1.10 -12.21 -2.55
CA VAL A 125 0.23 -13.28 -3.04
C VAL A 125 1.03 -14.20 -3.94
N LEU A 126 1.08 -15.49 -3.61
CA LEU A 126 1.73 -16.54 -4.38
C LEU A 126 0.66 -17.51 -4.91
N GLY A 127 0.52 -17.57 -6.23
CA GLY A 127 -0.31 -18.55 -6.93
C GLY A 127 0.28 -18.83 -8.30
N VAL A 128 -0.53 -18.76 -9.36
CA VAL A 128 -0.04 -18.84 -10.75
C VAL A 128 0.98 -17.75 -11.10
N ARG A 129 0.92 -16.62 -10.39
CA ARG A 129 1.89 -15.54 -10.41
C ARG A 129 2.20 -15.13 -8.97
N ALA A 130 3.40 -14.59 -8.74
CA ALA A 130 3.70 -13.84 -7.53
C ALA A 130 3.20 -12.41 -7.72
N ALA A 131 2.55 -11.83 -6.70
CA ALA A 131 2.10 -10.45 -6.73
C ALA A 131 2.36 -9.73 -5.41
N LEU A 132 2.68 -8.44 -5.49
CA LEU A 132 3.00 -7.57 -4.37
C LEU A 132 2.09 -6.35 -4.35
N ARG A 133 1.74 -5.91 -3.13
CA ARG A 133 1.04 -4.64 -2.91
C ARG A 133 1.43 -4.06 -1.57
N VAL A 134 1.43 -2.73 -1.49
CA VAL A 134 1.51 -1.99 -0.22
C VAL A 134 0.27 -1.14 -0.07
N ILE A 135 -0.26 -1.07 1.15
CA ILE A 135 -1.32 -0.16 1.55
C ILE A 135 -0.77 0.69 2.69
N SER A 136 -0.82 2.01 2.57
CA SER A 136 -0.30 2.87 3.62
C SER A 136 -1.18 2.89 4.86
N ALA A 137 -0.62 3.33 5.98
CA ALA A 137 -1.39 3.89 7.07
C ALA A 137 -2.21 5.11 6.62
N PRO A 138 -3.26 5.48 7.37
CA PRO A 138 -4.04 6.68 7.10
C PRO A 138 -3.18 7.97 7.10
N PHE A 139 -3.44 8.86 6.16
CA PHE A 139 -2.79 10.17 6.04
C PHE A 139 -3.80 11.28 5.71
N LEU A 140 -3.43 12.54 5.94
CA LEU A 140 -4.26 13.69 5.60
C LEU A 140 -4.08 14.06 4.12
N PRO A 141 -5.16 14.29 3.36
CA PRO A 141 -5.05 14.71 1.96
C PRO A 141 -4.34 16.05 1.86
N SER A 142 -3.53 16.23 0.80
CA SER A 142 -2.92 17.54 0.53
C SER A 142 -4.03 18.58 0.28
N PRO A 143 -3.88 19.83 0.77
CA PRO A 143 -4.92 20.85 0.61
C PRO A 143 -5.27 21.17 -0.85
N GLU A 144 -4.39 20.90 -1.81
CA GLU A 144 -4.68 21.05 -3.26
C GLU A 144 -5.66 20.00 -3.80
N GLU A 145 -5.70 18.79 -3.22
CA GLU A 145 -6.65 17.72 -3.59
C GLU A 145 -7.92 17.72 -2.71
N ALA A 146 -7.89 18.43 -1.58
CA ALA A 146 -9.07 18.65 -0.74
C ALA A 146 -10.10 19.60 -1.37
N ALA A 147 -9.79 20.20 -2.53
CA ALA A 147 -10.76 20.96 -3.29
C ALA A 147 -11.94 20.05 -3.67
N PRO A 148 -13.17 20.36 -3.23
CA PRO A 148 -14.32 19.54 -3.56
C PRO A 148 -14.47 19.48 -5.08
N THR A 149 -14.43 18.27 -5.64
CA THR A 149 -14.75 18.00 -7.06
C THR A 149 -16.24 18.15 -7.37
N SER A 150 -17.03 18.62 -6.40
CA SER A 150 -18.36 19.16 -6.69
C SER A 150 -18.19 20.31 -7.68
N PRO A 151 -18.77 20.24 -8.89
CA PRO A 151 -18.85 21.43 -9.72
C PRO A 151 -19.59 22.47 -8.88
N ALA A 152 -18.89 23.55 -8.51
CA ALA A 152 -19.56 24.76 -8.08
C ALA A 152 -20.53 25.07 -9.21
N ALA A 153 -21.83 24.88 -8.93
CA ALA A 153 -22.87 25.07 -9.91
C ALA A 153 -22.75 26.52 -10.40
N VAL A 154 -22.12 26.70 -11.56
CA VAL A 154 -22.23 27.92 -12.34
C VAL A 154 -23.65 27.92 -12.90
N LEU A 155 -24.59 28.31 -12.04
CA LEU A 155 -25.94 28.66 -12.44
C LEU A 155 -26.19 30.08 -11.92
N SER A 156 -25.63 31.04 -12.64
CA SER A 156 -26.37 32.28 -12.88
C SER A 156 -26.91 32.20 -14.31
N PRO A 157 -28.20 32.51 -14.49
CA PRO A 157 -28.46 33.79 -15.10
C PRO A 157 -29.47 34.64 -14.34
N ARG A 158 -29.18 35.93 -14.44
CA ARG A 158 -29.93 37.11 -14.03
C ARG A 158 -31.22 37.25 -14.86
N ALA A 159 -32.30 37.74 -14.21
CA ALA A 159 -33.35 38.69 -14.70
C ALA A 159 -34.79 38.29 -14.27
N PRO A 160 -35.78 39.22 -14.28
CA PRO A 160 -35.75 40.67 -14.06
C PRO A 160 -36.69 41.11 -12.90
N SER A 161 -36.53 42.36 -12.46
CA SER A 161 -37.46 43.06 -11.57
C SER A 161 -38.82 43.30 -12.22
N ARG A 162 -39.89 43.10 -11.46
CA ARG A 162 -41.19 43.76 -11.63
C ARG A 162 -41.51 44.55 -10.37
#